data_AF-A0AAN5D5G5-F1
#
_entry.id   AF-A0AAN5D5G5-F1
#
_cell.length_a   1.000
_cell.length_b   1.000
_cell.length_c   1.000
_cell.angle_alpha   90.00
_cell.angle_beta   90.00
_cell.angle_gamma   90.00
#
_symmetry.space_group_name_H-M   'P 1'
#
loop_
_entity.id
_entity.type
_entity.pdbx_description
1 polymer ?
#
loop_
_entity_poly.entity_id
_entity_poly.type
_entity_poly.pdbx_seq_one_letter_code
_entity_poly.pdbx_strand_id
1 'polypeptide(L)'
;PLIYARLTPTQKREMSWELEEIVDSISYELAEVDYKRALTPVFDDQLGACYTFNYANKTNSIEGLYSARFAGTSRDFSIIVKLDPSEHVPWIESSAIST
;
A
#
# COMPACT_ATOMS: atom_id res chain seq x y z
N PRO A 1 1.78 2.21 23.03
CA PRO A 1 2.19 3.49 23.68
C PRO A 1 0.99 4.42 23.93
N LEU A 2 0.68 4.72 25.20
CA LEU A 2 -0.48 5.55 25.62
C LEU A 2 -0.58 6.92 24.91
N ILE A 3 0.53 7.41 24.35
CA ILE A 3 0.60 8.66 23.59
C ILE A 3 -0.13 8.56 22.24
N TYR A 4 0.05 7.45 21.51
CA TYR A 4 -0.57 7.27 20.20
C TYR A 4 -2.10 7.18 20.27
N ALA A 5 -2.63 6.62 21.37
CA ALA A 5 -4.08 6.57 21.62
C ALA A 5 -4.72 7.95 21.87
N ARG A 6 -3.93 8.97 22.20
CA ARG A 6 -4.42 10.35 22.42
C ARG A 6 -4.49 11.17 21.14
N LEU A 7 -3.85 10.71 20.06
CA LEU A 7 -3.88 11.40 18.78
C LEU A 7 -5.25 11.22 18.11
N THR A 8 -5.73 12.29 17.47
CA THR A 8 -6.95 12.22 16.66
C THR A 8 -6.73 11.33 15.42
N PRO A 9 -7.79 10.74 14.85
CA PRO A 9 -7.66 9.93 13.63
C PRO A 9 -7.02 10.71 12.46
N THR A 10 -7.28 12.02 12.36
CA THR A 10 -6.66 12.88 11.34
C THR A 10 -5.16 12.99 11.54
N GLN A 11 -4.70 13.29 12.75
CA GLN A 11 -3.27 13.41 13.05
C GLN A 11 -2.52 12.10 12.79
N LYS A 12 -3.11 10.96 13.17
CA LYS A 12 -2.49 9.66 12.90
C LYS A 12 -2.33 9.39 11.40
N ARG A 13 -3.29 9.83 10.59
CA ARG A 13 -3.24 9.70 9.13
C ARG A 13 -2.18 10.60 8.51
N GLU A 14 -2.10 11.85 8.97
CA GLU A 14 -1.09 12.83 8.51
C GLU A 14 0.34 12.42 8.88
N MET A 15 0.52 11.61 9.93
CA MET A 15 1.82 11.09 10.36
C MET A 15 2.19 9.76 9.69
N SER A 16 1.30 9.18 8.90
CA SER A 16 1.55 7.91 8.24
C SER A 16 2.11 8.13 6.83
N TRP A 17 2.81 7.12 6.32
CA TRP A 17 3.34 7.14 4.96
C TRP A 17 2.30 7.43 3.89
N GLU A 18 2.71 8.20 2.89
CA GLU A 18 1.94 8.46 1.67
C GLU A 18 2.19 7.37 0.61
N LEU A 19 1.31 7.33 -0.40
CA LEU A 19 1.36 6.27 -1.40
C LEU A 19 2.63 6.36 -2.25
N GLU A 20 3.01 7.59 -2.60
CA GLU A 20 4.19 7.93 -3.37
C GLU A 20 5.51 7.64 -2.63
N GLU A 21 5.46 7.58 -1.30
CA GLU A 21 6.62 7.26 -0.47
C GLU A 21 6.88 5.74 -0.45
N ILE A 22 5.81 4.93 -0.42
CA ILE A 22 5.92 3.47 -0.33
C ILE A 22 5.99 2.80 -1.70
N VAL A 23 5.30 3.29 -2.73
CA VAL A 23 5.17 2.57 -4.00
C VAL A 23 6.01 3.22 -5.09
N ASP A 24 6.93 2.44 -5.67
CA ASP A 24 7.69 2.87 -6.85
C ASP A 24 6.90 2.64 -8.14
N SER A 25 6.49 1.39 -8.34
CA SER A 25 5.82 0.95 -9.56
C SER A 25 4.98 -0.29 -9.29
N ILE A 26 3.96 -0.48 -10.11
CA ILE A 26 3.17 -1.70 -10.16
C ILE A 26 3.03 -2.16 -11.61
N SER A 27 2.94 -3.46 -11.79
CA SER A 27 2.59 -4.06 -13.07
C SER A 27 1.57 -5.17 -12.87
N TYR A 28 0.73 -5.35 -13.89
CA TYR A 28 -0.33 -6.34 -13.91
C TYR A 28 -0.50 -6.87 -15.33
N GLU A 29 -0.53 -8.20 -15.52
CA GLU A 29 -0.71 -8.82 -16.85
C GLU A 29 0.28 -8.30 -17.91
N LEU A 30 1.56 -8.12 -17.54
CA LEU A 30 2.64 -7.57 -18.38
C LEU A 30 2.48 -6.08 -18.78
N ALA A 31 1.51 -5.38 -18.21
CA ALA A 31 1.32 -3.94 -18.41
C ALA A 31 1.69 -3.15 -17.16
N GLU A 32 2.32 -1.99 -17.35
CA GLU A 32 2.49 -1.01 -16.28
C GLU A 32 1.13 -0.40 -15.91
N VAL A 33 0.88 -0.23 -14.62
CA VAL A 33 -0.37 0.32 -14.11
C VAL A 33 -0.10 1.55 -13.27
N ASP A 34 -0.93 2.59 -13.44
CA ASP A 34 -0.90 3.77 -12.58
C ASP A 34 -1.36 3.41 -11.16
N TYR A 35 -0.40 3.28 -10.24
CA TYR A 35 -0.65 2.90 -8.85
C TYR A 35 -1.55 3.90 -8.11
N LYS A 36 -1.55 5.18 -8.50
CA LYS A 36 -2.40 6.21 -7.87
C LYS A 36 -3.88 5.98 -8.13
N ARG A 37 -4.20 5.29 -9.22
CA ARG A 37 -5.59 4.93 -9.60
C ARG A 37 -5.95 3.51 -9.18
N ALA A 38 -4.98 2.61 -9.19
CA ALA A 38 -5.18 1.19 -8.91
C ALA A 38 -5.31 0.88 -7.40
N LEU A 39 -4.58 1.63 -6.57
CA LEU A 39 -4.54 1.44 -5.12
C LEU A 39 -5.54 2.36 -4.41
N THR A 40 -6.26 1.81 -3.45
CA THR A 40 -7.18 2.57 -2.59
C THR A 40 -6.59 2.70 -1.19
N PRO A 41 -6.52 3.91 -0.60
CA PRO A 41 -6.06 4.09 0.77
C PRO A 41 -7.10 3.56 1.77
N VAL A 42 -6.63 2.81 2.75
CA VAL A 42 -7.36 2.32 3.91
C VAL A 42 -6.52 2.65 5.14
N PHE A 43 -7.13 3.26 6.15
CA PHE A 43 -6.41 3.60 7.37
C PHE A 43 -6.73 2.60 8.47
N ASP A 44 -5.70 2.00 9.05
CA ASP A 44 -5.78 1.13 10.21
C ASP A 44 -5.12 1.79 11.42
N ASP A 45 -5.75 1.69 12.59
CA ASP A 45 -5.23 2.34 13.80
C ASP A 45 -3.92 1.71 14.31
N GLN A 46 -3.61 0.46 13.97
CA GLN A 46 -2.39 -0.21 14.43
C GLN A 46 -1.28 -0.15 13.39
N LEU A 47 -1.63 -0.24 12.10
CA LEU A 47 -0.68 -0.31 10.99
C LEU A 47 -0.44 1.01 10.27
N GLY A 48 -1.33 2.00 10.45
CA GLY A 48 -1.28 3.27 9.74
C GLY A 48 -1.95 3.21 8.36
N ALA A 49 -1.35 3.85 7.37
CA ALA A 49 -1.83 3.89 5.99
C ALA A 49 -1.54 2.56 5.28
N CYS A 50 -2.61 1.88 4.90
CA CYS A 50 -2.59 0.69 4.07
C CYS A 50 -3.12 1.02 2.68
N TYR A 51 -2.62 0.34 1.66
CA TYR A 51 -3.04 0.53 0.28
C TYR A 51 -3.49 -0.80 -0.32
N THR A 52 -4.72 -0.82 -0.80
CA THR A 52 -5.34 -2.05 -1.31
C THR A 52 -5.49 -2.00 -2.82
N PHE A 53 -4.91 -2.99 -3.50
CA PHE A 53 -5.10 -3.21 -4.94
C PHE A 53 -6.48 -3.81 -5.22
N ASN A 54 -7.13 -3.32 -6.27
CA ASN A 54 -8.40 -3.87 -6.77
C ASN A 54 -9.54 -3.89 -5.73
N TYR A 55 -9.63 -2.84 -4.90
CA TYR A 55 -10.67 -2.69 -3.90
C TYR A 55 -12.04 -2.41 -4.55
N ALA A 56 -12.96 -3.36 -4.40
CA ALA A 56 -14.30 -3.31 -4.98
C ALA A 56 -14.98 -1.94 -4.76
N ASN A 57 -15.56 -1.40 -5.85
CA ASN A 57 -16.28 -0.12 -5.88
C ASN A 57 -15.48 1.15 -5.54
N LYS A 58 -14.16 1.07 -5.27
CA LYS A 58 -13.31 2.27 -5.06
C LYS A 58 -12.09 2.35 -5.97
N THR A 59 -11.66 1.25 -6.58
CA THR A 59 -10.61 1.29 -7.61
C THR A 59 -11.08 2.15 -8.78
N ASN A 60 -10.43 3.29 -8.98
CA ASN A 60 -10.73 4.27 -10.02
C ASN A 60 -9.91 3.98 -11.29
N SER A 61 -9.90 2.73 -11.75
CA SER A 61 -9.31 2.39 -13.04
C SER A 61 -10.30 2.69 -14.17
N ILE A 62 -9.79 3.08 -15.34
CA ILE A 62 -10.61 3.31 -16.55
C ILE A 62 -11.32 2.02 -17.00
N GLU A 63 -10.76 0.86 -16.66
CA GLU A 63 -11.22 -0.46 -17.11
C GLU A 63 -12.07 -1.21 -16.05
N GLY A 64 -12.30 -0.61 -14.87
CA GLY A 64 -12.99 -1.25 -13.76
C GLY A 64 -12.06 -2.11 -12.89
N LEU A 65 -12.52 -3.29 -12.48
CA LEU A 65 -11.74 -4.20 -11.62
C LEU A 65 -10.71 -4.99 -12.45
N TYR A 66 -9.48 -5.07 -11.94
CA TYR A 66 -8.41 -5.86 -12.51
C TYR A 66 -8.77 -7.35 -12.42
N SER A 67 -8.96 -7.99 -13.57
CA SER A 67 -9.35 -9.40 -13.67
C SER A 67 -8.30 -10.19 -14.44
N ALA A 68 -7.84 -11.30 -13.85
CA ALA A 68 -6.79 -12.12 -14.45
C ALA A 68 -7.38 -12.89 -15.62
N ARG A 69 -6.72 -12.81 -16.78
CA ARG A 69 -7.17 -13.54 -17.99
C ARG A 69 -6.52 -14.92 -18.04
N PHE A 70 -5.30 -15.02 -17.52
CA PHE A 70 -4.53 -16.26 -17.50
C PHE A 70 -3.85 -16.46 -16.16
N ALA A 71 -3.77 -17.71 -15.70
CA ALA A 71 -2.96 -18.05 -14.55
C ALA A 71 -1.48 -18.15 -14.98
N GLY A 72 -0.58 -17.56 -14.18
CA GLY A 72 0.86 -17.66 -14.38
C GLY A 72 1.61 -16.49 -13.76
N THR A 73 2.85 -16.73 -13.33
CA THR A 73 3.72 -15.71 -12.70
C THR A 73 4.14 -14.61 -13.65
N SER A 74 4.15 -14.85 -14.95
CA SER A 74 4.47 -13.80 -15.92
C SER A 74 3.35 -12.75 -16.06
N ARG A 75 2.14 -13.03 -15.59
CA ARG A 75 0.94 -12.19 -15.75
C ARG A 75 0.33 -11.83 -14.41
N ASP A 76 1.12 -11.96 -13.34
CA ASP A 76 0.67 -11.71 -11.98
C ASP A 76 0.57 -10.21 -11.67
N PHE A 77 0.27 -9.92 -10.41
CA PHE A 77 0.41 -8.60 -9.83
C PHE A 77 1.81 -8.49 -9.23
N SER A 78 2.60 -7.55 -9.75
CA SER A 78 3.93 -7.25 -9.26
C SER A 78 3.99 -5.81 -8.76
N ILE A 79 4.64 -5.59 -7.63
CA ILE A 79 4.78 -4.30 -6.98
C ILE A 79 6.22 -4.13 -6.50
N ILE A 80 6.77 -2.94 -6.72
CA ILE A 80 8.05 -2.52 -6.17
C ILE A 80 7.76 -1.50 -5.08
N VAL A 81 8.17 -1.83 -3.85
CA VAL A 81 8.01 -0.97 -2.67
C VAL A 81 9.34 -0.33 -2.28
N LYS A 82 9.29 0.93 -1.87
CA LYS A 82 10.37 1.67 -1.25
C LYS A 82 10.14 1.60 0.26
N LEU A 83 11.09 1.00 0.97
CA LEU A 83 11.08 0.96 2.42
C LEU A 83 12.37 1.60 2.88
N ASP A 84 12.28 2.63 3.72
CA ASP A 84 13.44 3.21 4.39
C ASP A 84 13.56 2.61 5.81
N PRO A 85 14.58 1.76 6.07
CA PRO A 85 14.82 1.19 7.39
C PRO A 85 14.99 2.25 8.49
N SER A 86 15.46 3.46 8.14
CA SER A 86 15.70 4.54 9.11
C SER A 86 14.42 5.20 9.62
N GLU A 87 13.31 5.06 8.88
CA GLU A 87 11.99 5.59 9.26
C GLU A 87 11.15 4.59 10.07
N HIS A 88 11.68 3.40 10.34
CA HIS A 88 10.97 2.40 11.12
C HIS A 88 10.92 2.79 12.59
N VAL A 89 9.78 2.48 13.22
CA VAL A 89 9.61 2.65 14.65
C VAL A 89 10.47 1.59 15.38
N PRO A 90 11.51 1.97 16.14
CA PRO A 90 12.55 1.05 16.56
C PRO A 90 12.12 0.02 17.62
N TRP A 91 10.92 0.18 18.20
CA TRP A 91 10.36 -0.71 19.22
C TRP A 91 9.19 -1.57 18.72
N ILE A 92 8.85 -1.49 17.42
CA ILE A 92 7.84 -2.35 16.79
C ILE A 92 8.58 -3.33 15.88
N GLU A 93 8.40 -4.62 16.11
CA GLU A 93 8.92 -5.64 15.21
C GLU A 93 8.18 -5.55 13.87
N SER A 94 8.86 -5.02 12.85
CA SER A 94 8.38 -5.05 11.48
C SER A 94 8.80 -6.37 10.83
N SER A 95 7.84 -7.10 10.27
CA SER A 95 8.13 -8.29 9.47
C SER A 95 8.83 -7.98 8.14
N ALA A 96 9.01 -6.69 7.81
CA ALA A 96 9.56 -6.23 6.54
C ALA A 96 11.08 -6.42 6.39
N ILE A 97 11.80 -6.77 7.46
CA ILE A 97 13.24 -7.04 7.39
C ILE A 97 13.52 -8.42 7.99
N SER A 98 13.34 -9.46 7.18
CA SER A 98 14.08 -10.70 7.38
C SER A 98 15.32 -10.62 6.51
N THR A 99 16.49 -10.42 7.15
CA THR A 99 17.80 -10.68 6.52
C THR A 99 17.93 -12.13 6.10
#